data_AF-A0A494R534-F1
#
_entry.id   AF-A0A494R534-F1
#
_cell.length_a   1.000
_cell.length_b   1.000
_cell.length_c   1.000
_cell.angle_alpha   90.00
_cell.angle_beta   90.00
_cell.angle_gamma   90.00
#
_symmetry.space_group_name_H-M   'P 1'
#
loop_
_entity.id
_entity.type
_entity.pdbx_description
1 polymer ?
#
loop_
_entity_poly.entity_id
_entity_poly.type
_entity_poly.pdbx_seq_one_letter_code
_entity_poly.pdbx_strand_id
1 'polypeptide(L)'
;MDNKRGKGLSFAKRIYAPRAVGLGIGCFSVMAALYPLNVPAWIWGLLLFNGFVWPHLAYQLSIRSAYPYQAERRNMLLDSLWGGFWAASMQFNPLPTVTILSMMMMNNVAAGGPKMLIRGALAQLAGVLLSWLALGVAVNLDTTAIQIYACLPMLTLYPFAVGMVSYRLAIKLAEHKRALSTLSRTDSLTGLLNHGSWKDLLQLSFQHSQQSHSPTTLALIDIDHFKRINDTYGHIVGDSVLRQLSLELKHNLRTEDLAGRYGGDEFCVILPNRSLAQAQEIMERLRHVFANFQHADEPGLNVSLSIGLATCRPEFQHANMWLNEADKALYIAKNTGRNKVSVGSADTLSASAWGSNPQ
;
A
#
# COMPACT_ATOMS: atom_id res chain seq x y z
N MET A 1 -1.90 -22.73 9.19
CA MET A 1 -0.52 -22.60 9.73
C MET A 1 0.53 -22.65 8.63
N ASP A 2 0.27 -23.30 7.50
CA ASP A 2 1.24 -23.47 6.40
C ASP A 2 1.71 -22.18 5.72
N ASN A 3 0.83 -21.19 5.55
CA ASN A 3 1.20 -19.90 4.94
C ASN A 3 2.22 -19.12 5.82
N LYS A 4 2.13 -19.24 7.16
CA LYS A 4 3.11 -18.62 8.08
C LYS A 4 4.47 -19.32 8.03
N ARG A 5 4.47 -20.66 7.92
CA ARG A 5 5.70 -21.46 7.77
C ARG A 5 6.38 -21.17 6.42
N GLY A 6 5.62 -21.12 5.33
CA GLY A 6 6.13 -20.78 3.99
C GLY A 6 6.77 -19.40 3.92
N LYS A 7 6.12 -18.38 4.50
CA LYS A 7 6.71 -17.02 4.62
C LYS A 7 8.00 -17.03 5.45
N GLY A 8 8.06 -17.81 6.52
CA GLY A 8 9.26 -17.97 7.34
C GLY A 8 10.43 -18.63 6.60
N LEU A 9 10.17 -19.65 5.78
CA LEU A 9 11.19 -20.31 4.97
C LEU A 9 11.74 -19.38 3.88
N SER A 10 10.87 -18.60 3.23
CA SER A 10 11.28 -17.58 2.27
C SER A 10 12.20 -16.53 2.92
N PHE A 11 11.88 -16.10 4.14
CA PHE A 11 12.71 -15.19 4.91
C PHE A 11 14.10 -15.79 5.21
N ALA A 12 14.16 -17.03 5.72
CA ALA A 12 15.43 -17.70 6.01
C ALA A 12 16.31 -17.88 4.76
N LYS A 13 15.74 -18.30 3.63
CA LYS A 13 16.46 -18.45 2.36
C LYS A 13 17.03 -17.12 1.86
N ARG A 14 16.30 -16.03 2.10
CA ARG A 14 16.70 -14.70 1.67
C ARG A 14 17.85 -14.11 2.51
N ILE A 15 17.89 -14.42 3.81
CA ILE A 15 18.94 -13.94 4.73
C ILE A 15 20.23 -14.74 4.60
N TYR A 16 20.14 -16.02 4.20
CA TYR A 16 21.29 -16.93 4.13
C TYR A 16 22.48 -16.40 3.30
N ALA A 17 22.27 -16.03 2.04
CA ALA A 17 23.37 -15.59 1.18
C ALA A 17 24.03 -14.28 1.67
N PRO A 18 23.26 -13.22 2.02
CA PRO A 18 23.83 -12.03 2.66
C PRO A 18 24.58 -12.33 3.96
N ARG A 19 24.08 -13.22 4.82
CA ARG A 19 24.77 -13.64 6.05
C ARG A 19 26.12 -14.30 5.74
N ALA A 20 26.13 -15.27 4.83
CA ALA A 20 27.36 -16.00 4.49
C ALA A 20 28.43 -15.08 3.89
N VAL A 21 28.04 -14.19 2.98
CA VAL A 21 28.95 -13.20 2.40
C VAL A 21 29.41 -12.19 3.45
N GLY A 22 28.50 -11.66 4.27
CA GLY A 22 28.83 -10.67 5.30
C GLY A 22 29.76 -11.20 6.39
N LEU A 23 29.49 -12.40 6.91
CA LEU A 23 30.36 -13.04 7.91
C LEU A 23 31.68 -13.51 7.30
N GLY A 24 31.68 -13.97 6.05
CA GLY A 24 32.91 -14.34 5.33
C GLY A 24 33.83 -13.15 5.07
N ILE A 25 33.31 -12.03 4.53
CA ILE A 25 34.10 -10.80 4.32
C ILE A 25 34.53 -10.22 5.67
N GLY A 26 33.60 -10.15 6.64
CA GLY A 26 33.90 -9.65 7.99
C GLY A 26 34.96 -10.46 8.73
N CYS A 27 35.08 -11.77 8.45
CA CYS A 27 36.11 -12.63 9.01
C CYS A 27 37.53 -12.11 8.71
N PHE A 28 37.76 -11.55 7.51
CA PHE A 28 39.06 -10.97 7.15
C PHE A 28 39.36 -9.70 7.94
N SER A 29 38.35 -8.85 8.18
CA SER A 29 38.49 -7.65 9.00
C SER A 29 38.83 -7.99 10.46
N VAL A 30 38.19 -9.02 11.02
CA VAL A 30 38.48 -9.52 12.37
C VAL A 30 39.87 -10.17 12.43
N MET A 31 40.23 -10.99 11.44
CA MET A 31 41.54 -11.63 11.37
C MET A 31 42.68 -10.60 11.34
N ALA A 32 42.57 -9.54 10.54
CA ALA A 32 43.56 -8.48 10.48
C ALA A 32 43.73 -7.73 11.81
N ALA A 33 42.65 -7.63 12.59
CA ALA A 33 42.67 -6.99 13.91
C ALA A 33 43.23 -7.89 15.01
N LEU A 34 42.99 -9.21 14.91
CA LEU A 34 43.52 -10.20 15.85
C LEU A 34 44.98 -10.56 15.59
N TYR A 35 45.47 -10.47 14.35
CA TYR A 35 46.82 -10.91 13.97
C TYR A 35 47.95 -10.26 14.80
N PRO A 36 47.92 -8.95 15.12
CA PRO A 36 48.92 -8.33 15.99
C PRO A 36 48.78 -8.72 17.46
N LEU A 37 47.64 -9.29 17.85
CA LEU A 37 47.33 -9.68 19.22
C LEU A 37 47.74 -11.15 19.40
N ASN A 38 48.52 -11.44 20.44
CA ASN A 38 48.90 -12.82 20.79
C ASN A 38 47.72 -13.57 21.44
N VAL A 39 46.62 -13.73 20.70
CA VAL A 39 45.40 -14.40 21.17
C VAL A 39 45.56 -15.92 21.16
N PRO A 40 44.88 -16.64 22.08
CA PRO A 40 44.91 -18.10 22.12
C PRO A 40 44.44 -18.75 20.80
N ALA A 41 45.01 -19.90 20.46
CA ALA A 41 44.69 -20.62 19.21
C ALA A 41 43.20 -20.97 19.03
N TRP A 42 42.46 -21.17 20.12
CA TRP A 42 41.03 -21.47 20.06
C TRP A 42 40.18 -20.30 19.52
N ILE A 43 40.65 -19.05 19.68
CA ILE A 43 39.99 -17.86 19.14
C ILE A 43 39.99 -17.89 17.60
N TRP A 44 41.10 -18.34 17.01
CA TRP A 44 41.21 -18.50 15.56
C TRP A 44 40.26 -19.58 15.04
N GLY A 45 40.18 -20.72 15.73
CA GLY A 45 39.21 -21.77 15.41
C GLY A 45 37.76 -21.28 15.50
N LEU A 46 37.47 -20.46 16.52
CA LEU A 46 36.15 -19.87 16.71
C LEU A 46 35.79 -18.85 15.61
N LEU A 47 36.77 -18.06 15.16
CA LEU A 47 36.60 -17.12 14.05
C LEU A 47 36.28 -17.84 12.75
N LEU A 48 37.03 -18.89 12.41
CA LEU A 48 36.79 -19.70 11.21
C LEU A 48 35.42 -20.38 11.27
N PHE A 49 35.04 -20.90 12.44
CA PHE A 49 33.70 -21.44 12.65
C PHE A 49 32.62 -20.37 12.42
N ASN A 50 32.77 -19.18 12.99
CA ASN A 50 31.80 -18.10 12.87
C ASN A 50 31.68 -17.55 11.43
N GLY A 51 32.81 -17.40 10.73
CA GLY A 51 32.83 -16.88 9.36
C GLY A 51 32.25 -17.86 8.33
N PHE A 52 32.59 -19.14 8.45
CA PHE A 52 32.35 -20.12 7.37
C PHE A 52 31.36 -21.23 7.72
N VAL A 53 31.23 -21.63 8.99
CA VAL A 53 30.36 -22.76 9.38
C VAL A 53 29.02 -22.27 9.89
N TRP A 54 29.03 -21.24 10.74
CA TRP A 54 27.84 -20.68 11.37
C TRP A 54 26.74 -20.23 10.38
N PRO A 55 27.02 -19.56 9.24
CA PRO A 55 25.96 -19.17 8.30
C PRO A 55 25.13 -20.36 7.78
N HIS A 56 25.79 -21.50 7.54
CA HIS A 56 25.15 -22.72 7.08
C HIS A 56 24.36 -23.39 8.20
N LEU A 57 24.94 -23.47 9.41
CA LEU A 57 24.24 -24.00 10.59
C LEU A 57 23.01 -23.16 10.93
N ALA A 58 23.12 -21.84 10.95
CA ALA A 58 22.01 -20.93 11.19
C ALA A 58 20.88 -21.16 10.18
N TYR A 59 21.21 -21.29 8.89
CA TYR A 59 20.22 -21.60 7.87
C TYR A 59 19.54 -22.96 8.10
N GLN A 60 20.32 -24.00 8.42
CA GLN A 60 19.77 -25.32 8.73
C GLN A 60 18.85 -25.32 9.96
N LEU A 61 19.23 -24.60 11.01
CA LEU A 61 18.42 -24.41 12.22
C LEU A 61 17.10 -23.71 11.90
N SER A 62 17.12 -22.72 11.00
CA SER A 62 15.92 -22.00 10.58
C SER A 62 14.96 -22.87 9.76
N ILE A 63 15.46 -23.60 8.76
CA ILE A 63 14.58 -24.42 7.89
C ILE A 63 14.01 -25.65 8.59
N ARG A 64 14.74 -26.22 9.57
CA ARG A 64 14.30 -27.39 10.35
C ARG A 64 13.37 -27.02 11.50
N SER A 65 13.26 -25.74 11.85
CA SER A 65 12.39 -25.28 12.93
C SER A 65 10.90 -25.37 12.58
N ALA A 66 10.06 -25.66 13.57
CA ALA A 66 8.61 -25.55 13.47
C ALA A 66 8.16 -24.10 13.18
N TYR A 67 8.97 -23.11 13.62
CA TYR A 67 8.73 -21.69 13.41
C TYR A 67 9.96 -21.02 12.77
N PRO A 68 10.17 -21.17 11.44
CA PRO A 68 11.38 -20.71 10.76
C PRO A 68 11.65 -19.21 10.93
N TYR A 69 10.60 -18.38 10.91
CA TYR A 69 10.74 -16.93 11.08
C TYR A 69 11.29 -16.54 12.45
N GLN A 70 10.84 -17.20 13.52
CA GLN A 70 11.32 -16.93 14.88
C GLN A 70 12.74 -17.48 15.08
N ALA A 71 13.02 -18.67 14.53
CA ALA A 71 14.36 -19.26 14.57
C ALA A 71 15.39 -18.36 13.87
N GLU A 72 15.04 -17.81 12.70
CA GLU A 72 15.92 -16.91 11.96
C GLU A 72 16.19 -15.62 12.74
N ARG A 73 15.17 -15.04 13.38
CA ARG A 73 15.35 -13.88 14.25
C ARG A 73 16.26 -14.19 15.45
N ARG A 74 16.18 -15.38 16.03
CA ARG A 74 17.10 -15.80 17.09
C ARG A 74 18.54 -15.89 16.57
N ASN A 75 18.73 -16.46 15.38
CA ASN A 75 20.06 -16.54 14.76
C ASN A 75 20.65 -15.16 14.50
N MET A 76 19.84 -14.17 14.10
CA MET A 76 20.30 -12.77 13.97
C MET A 76 20.71 -12.12 15.29
N LEU A 77 20.08 -12.49 16.40
CA LEU A 77 20.53 -12.05 17.72
C LEU A 77 21.86 -12.71 18.10
N LEU A 78 22.07 -13.97 17.73
CA LEU A 78 23.37 -14.64 17.89
C LEU A 78 24.44 -14.00 17.00
N ASP A 79 24.12 -13.60 15.77
CA ASP A 79 25.02 -12.82 14.91
C ASP A 79 25.43 -11.51 15.60
N SER A 80 24.46 -10.83 16.23
CA SER A 80 24.71 -9.59 16.98
C SER A 80 25.59 -9.82 18.20
N LEU A 81 25.38 -10.93 18.93
CA LEU A 81 26.23 -11.35 20.03
C LEU A 81 27.66 -11.58 19.56
N TRP A 82 27.86 -12.31 18.45
CA TRP A 82 29.17 -12.48 17.82
C TRP A 82 29.81 -11.13 17.46
N GLY A 83 29.04 -10.19 16.92
CA GLY A 83 29.53 -8.85 16.60
C GLY A 83 30.11 -8.11 17.82
N GLY A 84 29.44 -8.18 18.97
CA GLY A 84 29.94 -7.62 20.22
C GLY A 84 31.16 -8.37 20.78
N PHE A 85 31.13 -9.70 20.72
CA PHE A 85 32.26 -10.54 21.14
C PHE A 85 33.52 -10.23 20.34
N TRP A 86 33.41 -10.08 19.01
CA TRP A 86 34.56 -9.74 18.17
C TRP A 86 35.05 -8.32 18.40
N ALA A 87 34.16 -7.34 18.59
CA ALA A 87 34.55 -5.97 18.93
C ALA A 87 35.47 -5.93 20.17
N ALA A 88 35.10 -6.64 21.23
CA ALA A 88 35.90 -6.73 22.45
C ALA A 88 37.17 -7.59 22.28
N SER A 89 37.10 -8.70 21.53
CA SER A 89 38.26 -9.58 21.29
C SER A 89 39.37 -8.90 20.50
N MET A 90 39.01 -7.96 19.63
CA MET A 90 39.94 -7.07 18.92
C MET A 90 40.38 -5.86 19.76
N GLN A 91 40.09 -5.85 21.06
CA GLN A 91 40.38 -4.75 21.98
C GLN A 91 39.78 -3.42 21.51
N PHE A 92 38.58 -3.43 20.94
CA PHE A 92 37.90 -2.23 20.43
C PHE A 92 38.71 -1.44 19.39
N ASN A 93 39.51 -2.11 18.56
CA ASN A 93 40.15 -1.46 17.42
C ASN A 93 39.11 -0.64 16.62
N PRO A 94 39.28 0.68 16.45
CA PRO A 94 38.19 1.55 16.04
C PRO A 94 37.55 1.16 14.71
N LEU A 95 38.37 0.86 13.70
CA LEU A 95 37.87 0.65 12.33
C LEU A 95 37.15 -0.70 12.15
N PRO A 96 37.72 -1.87 12.52
CA PRO A 96 37.02 -3.15 12.48
C PRO A 96 35.79 -3.18 13.39
N THR A 97 35.87 -2.56 14.58
CA THR A 97 34.76 -2.49 15.53
C THR A 97 33.57 -1.74 14.93
N VAL A 98 33.78 -0.51 14.44
CA VAL A 98 32.72 0.27 13.82
C VAL A 98 32.15 -0.45 12.61
N THR A 99 32.99 -1.10 11.80
CA THR A 99 32.56 -1.86 10.62
C THR A 99 31.60 -3.00 10.99
N ILE A 100 31.95 -3.81 11.99
CA ILE A 100 31.13 -4.95 12.43
C ILE A 100 29.86 -4.47 13.13
N LEU A 101 29.95 -3.49 14.03
CA LEU A 101 28.78 -2.98 14.74
C LEU A 101 27.80 -2.30 13.78
N SER A 102 28.28 -1.55 12.80
CA SER A 102 27.45 -0.94 11.74
C SER A 102 26.78 -2.00 10.86
N MET A 103 27.51 -3.06 10.49
CA MET A 103 26.94 -4.20 9.78
C MET A 103 25.76 -4.81 10.56
N MET A 104 25.99 -5.10 11.84
CA MET A 104 24.98 -5.72 12.70
C MET A 104 23.77 -4.80 12.91
N MET A 105 23.99 -3.49 13.04
CA MET A 105 22.94 -2.48 13.10
C MET A 105 22.09 -2.50 11.83
N MET A 106 22.71 -2.44 10.65
CA MET A 106 21.99 -2.52 9.36
C MET A 106 21.17 -3.80 9.24
N ASN A 107 21.74 -4.94 9.64
CA ASN A 107 21.04 -6.23 9.59
C ASN A 107 19.81 -6.26 10.51
N ASN A 108 19.95 -5.76 11.73
CA ASN A 108 18.86 -5.72 12.71
C ASN A 108 17.72 -4.79 12.25
N VAL A 109 18.06 -3.61 11.74
CA VAL A 109 17.07 -2.67 11.20
C VAL A 109 16.36 -3.27 9.98
N ALA A 110 17.10 -3.87 9.05
CA ALA A 110 16.54 -4.49 7.85
C ALA A 110 15.60 -5.67 8.17
N ALA A 111 15.85 -6.41 9.26
CA ALA A 111 15.06 -7.58 9.63
C ALA A 111 13.83 -7.29 10.50
N GLY A 112 13.86 -6.24 11.33
CA GLY A 112 12.76 -6.00 12.28
C GLY A 112 12.67 -4.58 12.83
N GLY A 113 13.30 -3.61 12.18
CA GLY A 113 13.22 -2.20 12.53
C GLY A 113 13.76 -1.88 13.93
N PRO A 114 13.25 -0.82 14.58
CA PRO A 114 13.80 -0.31 15.85
C PRO A 114 13.77 -1.32 17.00
N LYS A 115 12.73 -2.16 17.08
CA LYS A 115 12.62 -3.18 18.13
C LYS A 115 13.71 -4.24 18.03
N MET A 116 14.08 -4.61 16.80
CA MET A 116 15.15 -5.58 16.57
C MET A 116 16.52 -4.94 16.80
N LEU A 117 16.69 -3.67 16.44
CA LEU A 117 17.90 -2.89 16.73
C LEU A 117 18.24 -2.90 18.23
N ILE A 118 17.26 -2.59 19.10
CA ILE A 118 17.48 -2.57 20.56
C ILE A 118 17.90 -3.95 21.08
N ARG A 119 17.21 -5.02 20.65
CA ARG A 119 17.56 -6.39 21.06
C ARG A 119 18.94 -6.81 20.56
N GLY A 120 19.30 -6.41 19.35
CA GLY A 120 20.63 -6.64 18.79
C GLY A 120 21.73 -5.91 19.56
N ALA A 121 21.49 -4.65 19.95
CA ALA A 121 22.42 -3.88 20.77
C ALA A 121 22.62 -4.53 22.16
N LEU A 122 21.55 -5.00 22.79
CA LEU A 122 21.64 -5.76 24.05
C LEU A 122 22.44 -7.06 23.87
N ALA A 123 22.24 -7.77 22.75
CA ALA A 123 23.01 -8.97 22.43
C ALA A 123 24.50 -8.66 22.19
N GLN A 124 24.83 -7.53 21.54
CA GLN A 124 26.21 -7.06 21.40
C GLN A 124 26.86 -6.77 22.75
N LEU A 125 26.16 -6.08 23.66
CA LEU A 125 26.66 -5.83 25.01
C LEU A 125 26.93 -7.15 25.75
N ALA A 126 26.04 -8.14 25.65
CA ALA A 126 26.28 -9.46 26.21
C ALA A 126 27.52 -10.13 25.58
N GLY A 127 27.72 -10.00 24.26
CA GLY A 127 28.91 -10.51 23.57
C GLY A 127 30.21 -9.86 24.06
N VAL A 128 30.20 -8.54 24.27
CA VAL A 128 31.33 -7.79 24.84
C VAL A 128 31.69 -8.33 26.23
N LEU A 129 30.69 -8.50 27.09
CA LEU A 129 30.89 -9.03 28.45
C LEU A 129 31.48 -10.45 28.42
N LEU A 130 31.00 -11.32 27.54
CA LEU A 130 31.54 -12.68 27.37
C LEU A 130 33.00 -12.67 26.91
N SER A 131 33.37 -11.77 26.00
CA SER A 131 34.75 -11.63 25.54
C SER A 131 35.67 -11.15 26.67
N TRP A 132 35.25 -10.14 27.43
CA TRP A 132 36.01 -9.64 28.58
C TRP A 132 36.19 -10.69 29.68
N LEU A 133 35.19 -11.52 29.93
CA LEU A 133 35.32 -12.64 30.86
C LEU A 133 36.34 -13.70 30.37
N ALA A 134 36.42 -13.92 29.06
CA ALA A 134 37.30 -14.95 28.48
C ALA A 134 38.74 -14.49 28.24
N LEU A 135 38.94 -13.23 27.84
CA LEU A 135 40.23 -12.70 27.38
C LEU A 135 40.78 -11.54 28.24
N GLY A 136 39.98 -11.05 29.19
CA GLY A 136 40.29 -9.84 29.95
C GLY A 136 39.86 -8.56 29.24
N VAL A 137 39.94 -7.45 29.98
CA VAL A 137 39.61 -6.11 29.46
C VAL A 137 40.88 -5.50 28.89
N ALA A 138 40.84 -5.17 27.60
CA ALA A 138 41.90 -4.44 26.92
C ALA A 138 41.32 -3.54 25.83
N VAL A 139 41.97 -2.41 25.57
CA VAL A 139 41.57 -1.42 24.55
C VAL A 139 42.81 -1.00 23.77
N ASN A 140 42.73 -1.09 22.45
CA ASN A 140 43.75 -0.65 21.50
C ASN A 140 43.08 0.25 20.46
N LEU A 141 43.52 1.51 20.40
CA LEU A 141 42.96 2.53 19.50
C LEU A 141 43.78 2.72 18.22
N ASP A 142 44.92 2.03 18.09
CA ASP A 142 45.82 2.16 16.95
C ASP A 142 45.35 1.27 15.80
N THR A 143 45.20 1.86 14.61
CA THR A 143 44.78 1.14 13.41
C THR A 143 45.93 1.03 12.41
N THR A 144 46.32 -0.20 12.06
CA THR A 144 47.40 -0.46 11.09
C THR A 144 46.89 -0.43 9.64
N ALA A 145 47.78 -0.23 8.66
CA ALA A 145 47.42 -0.23 7.25
C ALA A 145 46.74 -1.53 6.79
N ILE A 146 47.18 -2.68 7.31
CA ILE A 146 46.57 -4.00 7.01
C ILE A 146 45.11 -4.04 7.48
N GLN A 147 44.81 -3.50 8.67
CA GLN A 147 43.45 -3.43 9.19
C GLN A 147 42.56 -2.49 8.36
N ILE A 148 43.12 -1.37 7.88
CA ILE A 148 42.42 -0.45 6.97
C ILE A 148 42.02 -1.18 5.70
N TYR A 149 42.99 -1.77 4.98
CA TYR A 149 42.72 -2.44 3.71
C TYR A 149 41.79 -3.65 3.88
N ALA A 150 41.87 -4.37 4.99
CA ALA A 150 40.98 -5.50 5.30
C ALA A 150 39.53 -5.07 5.57
N CYS A 151 39.28 -3.82 5.97
CA CYS A 151 37.93 -3.30 6.21
C CYS A 151 37.30 -2.65 4.95
N LEU A 152 38.10 -2.20 3.98
CA LEU A 152 37.59 -1.47 2.80
C LEU A 152 36.53 -2.23 2.00
N PRO A 153 36.70 -3.53 1.67
CA PRO A 153 35.65 -4.27 0.95
C PRO A 153 34.35 -4.33 1.75
N MET A 154 34.45 -4.50 3.07
CA MET A 154 33.28 -4.58 3.94
C MET A 154 32.55 -3.23 4.05
N LEU A 155 33.30 -2.13 4.19
CA LEU A 155 32.74 -0.78 4.29
C LEU A 155 32.11 -0.28 2.98
N THR A 156 32.53 -0.81 1.84
CA THR A 156 32.03 -0.37 0.52
C THR A 156 30.97 -1.31 -0.02
N LEU A 157 31.28 -2.60 -0.15
CA LEU A 157 30.41 -3.57 -0.82
C LEU A 157 29.18 -3.92 0.02
N TYR A 158 29.31 -3.98 1.35
CA TYR A 158 28.22 -4.42 2.21
C TYR A 158 27.07 -3.40 2.31
N PRO A 159 27.30 -2.10 2.63
CA PRO A 159 26.22 -1.12 2.62
C PRO A 159 25.58 -0.97 1.24
N PHE A 160 26.38 -1.03 0.18
CA PHE A 160 25.86 -1.01 -1.20
C PHE A 160 24.93 -2.19 -1.46
N ALA A 161 25.32 -3.41 -1.10
CA ALA A 161 24.50 -4.61 -1.28
C ALA A 161 23.18 -4.51 -0.48
N VAL A 162 23.24 -4.11 0.79
CA VAL A 162 22.04 -3.93 1.64
C VAL A 162 21.13 -2.83 1.08
N GLY A 163 21.71 -1.71 0.62
CA GLY A 163 21.00 -0.60 0.00
C GLY A 163 20.26 -1.03 -1.27
N MET A 164 20.94 -1.74 -2.18
CA MET A 164 20.35 -2.27 -3.41
C MET A 164 19.21 -3.26 -3.15
N VAL A 165 19.38 -4.16 -2.17
CA VAL A 165 18.33 -5.11 -1.78
C VAL A 165 17.13 -4.37 -1.18
N SER A 166 17.36 -3.36 -0.35
CA SER A 166 16.31 -2.55 0.26
C SER A 166 15.54 -1.73 -0.78
N TYR A 167 16.24 -1.11 -1.72
CA TYR A 167 15.65 -0.37 -2.83
C TYR A 167 14.76 -1.25 -3.72
N ARG A 168 15.25 -2.43 -4.13
CA ARG A 168 14.48 -3.37 -4.95
C ARG A 168 13.21 -3.85 -4.25
N LEU A 169 13.25 -4.05 -2.93
CA LEU A 169 12.05 -4.37 -2.17
C LEU A 169 11.03 -3.23 -2.16
N ALA A 170 11.51 -2.00 -1.94
CA ALA A 170 10.64 -0.84 -1.86
C ALA A 170 9.86 -0.65 -3.17
N ILE A 171 10.54 -0.78 -4.32
CA ILE A 171 9.90 -0.73 -5.64
C ILE A 171 8.89 -1.87 -5.81
N LYS A 172 9.29 -3.11 -5.56
CA LYS A 172 8.41 -4.27 -5.78
C LYS A 172 7.16 -4.22 -4.89
N LEU A 173 7.31 -3.70 -3.66
CA LEU A 173 6.18 -3.47 -2.77
C LEU A 173 5.25 -2.38 -3.32
N ALA A 174 5.79 -1.29 -3.86
CA ALA A 174 5.00 -0.22 -4.47
C ALA A 174 4.23 -0.71 -5.72
N GLU A 175 4.86 -1.52 -6.57
CA GLU A 175 4.24 -2.13 -7.74
C GLU A 175 3.09 -3.06 -7.34
N HIS A 176 3.30 -3.97 -6.39
CA HIS A 176 2.25 -4.85 -5.90
C HIS A 176 1.09 -4.07 -5.28
N LYS A 177 1.38 -3.00 -4.52
CA LYS A 177 0.36 -2.11 -3.98
C LYS A 177 -0.47 -1.45 -5.10
N ARG A 178 0.19 -0.97 -6.16
CA ARG A 178 -0.50 -0.39 -7.34
C ARG A 178 -1.36 -1.43 -8.05
N ALA A 179 -0.83 -2.62 -8.33
CA ALA A 179 -1.58 -3.69 -8.97
C ALA A 179 -2.83 -4.10 -8.18
N LEU A 180 -2.70 -4.23 -6.85
CA LEU A 180 -3.85 -4.49 -5.96
C LEU A 180 -4.87 -3.35 -6.00
N SER A 181 -4.41 -2.10 -6.06
CA SER A 181 -5.29 -0.94 -6.21
C SER A 181 -6.04 -0.96 -7.55
N THR A 182 -5.39 -1.37 -8.65
CA THR A 182 -6.02 -1.49 -9.96
C THR A 182 -7.05 -2.63 -10.01
N LEU A 183 -6.83 -3.71 -9.25
CA LEU A 183 -7.78 -4.81 -9.10
C LEU A 183 -8.93 -4.51 -8.14
N SER A 184 -8.85 -3.42 -7.37
CA SER A 184 -9.98 -2.99 -6.55
C SER A 184 -11.14 -2.64 -7.46
N ARG A 185 -12.33 -3.19 -7.18
CA ARG A 185 -13.56 -2.80 -7.89
C ARG A 185 -14.17 -1.51 -7.37
N THR A 186 -13.71 -1.05 -6.21
CA THR A 186 -14.32 0.05 -5.48
C THR A 186 -13.38 1.24 -5.36
N ASP A 187 -13.95 2.43 -5.33
CA ASP A 187 -13.29 3.68 -4.98
C ASP A 187 -12.97 3.70 -3.48
N SER A 188 -11.72 4.05 -3.13
CA SER A 188 -11.23 3.96 -1.74
C SER A 188 -11.83 4.99 -0.80
N LEU A 189 -12.33 6.11 -1.32
CA LEU A 189 -12.93 7.17 -0.52
C LEU A 189 -14.41 6.90 -0.22
N THR A 190 -15.16 6.51 -1.26
CA THR A 190 -16.62 6.42 -1.22
C THR A 190 -17.13 4.99 -1.00
N GLY A 191 -16.31 3.98 -1.30
CA GLY A 191 -16.69 2.58 -1.30
C GLY A 191 -17.77 2.22 -2.32
N LEU A 192 -18.00 3.07 -3.33
CA LEU A 192 -18.80 2.76 -4.52
C LEU A 192 -17.93 2.08 -5.56
N LEU A 193 -18.51 1.65 -6.69
CA LEU A 193 -17.72 1.19 -7.83
C LEU A 193 -16.77 2.31 -8.30
N ASN A 194 -15.53 1.95 -8.63
CA ASN A 194 -14.65 2.92 -9.28
C ASN A 194 -15.03 3.10 -10.77
N HIS A 195 -14.51 4.16 -11.37
CA HIS A 195 -14.73 4.48 -12.79
C HIS A 195 -14.60 3.27 -13.73
N GLY A 196 -13.53 2.47 -13.58
CA GLY A 196 -13.29 1.30 -14.43
C GLY A 196 -14.38 0.24 -14.27
N SER A 197 -14.63 -0.19 -13.03
CA SER A 197 -15.60 -1.25 -12.74
C SER A 197 -17.03 -0.85 -13.07
N TRP A 198 -17.37 0.43 -12.88
CA TRP A 198 -18.69 0.94 -13.25
C TRP A 198 -18.86 0.98 -14.77
N LYS A 199 -17.83 1.39 -15.52
CA LYS A 199 -17.87 1.43 -16.99
C LYS A 199 -18.00 0.04 -17.61
N ASP A 200 -17.35 -0.97 -17.03
CA ASP A 200 -17.52 -2.36 -17.46
C ASP A 200 -18.97 -2.83 -17.27
N LEU A 201 -19.58 -2.48 -16.13
CA LEU A 201 -20.99 -2.79 -15.84
C LEU A 201 -21.98 -1.99 -16.71
N LEU A 202 -21.62 -0.78 -17.13
CA LEU A 202 -22.41 0.00 -18.10
C LEU A 202 -22.52 -0.76 -19.44
N GLN A 203 -21.42 -1.34 -19.93
CA GLN A 203 -21.43 -2.11 -21.17
C GLN A 203 -22.35 -3.35 -21.06
N LEU A 204 -22.26 -4.07 -19.95
CA LEU A 204 -23.10 -5.25 -19.70
C LEU A 204 -24.58 -4.87 -19.57
N SER A 205 -24.88 -3.80 -18.83
CA SER A 205 -26.26 -3.32 -18.63
C SER A 205 -26.87 -2.83 -19.95
N PHE A 206 -26.09 -2.16 -20.79
CA PHE A 206 -26.50 -1.74 -22.12
C PHE A 206 -26.87 -2.94 -23.00
N GLN A 207 -26.01 -3.96 -23.07
CA GLN A 207 -26.28 -5.18 -23.85
C GLN A 207 -27.54 -5.89 -23.35
N HIS A 208 -27.70 -6.02 -22.03
CA HIS A 208 -28.87 -6.63 -21.42
C HIS A 208 -30.16 -5.85 -21.75
N SER A 209 -30.12 -4.52 -21.65
CA SER A 209 -31.26 -3.65 -21.96
C SER A 209 -31.68 -3.77 -23.44
N GLN A 210 -30.73 -3.82 -24.36
CA GLN A 210 -31.00 -3.99 -25.80
C GLN A 210 -31.63 -5.35 -26.12
N GLN A 211 -31.25 -6.42 -25.41
CA GLN A 211 -31.79 -7.76 -25.62
C GLN A 211 -33.18 -7.93 -24.99
N SER A 212 -33.32 -7.52 -23.74
CA SER A 212 -34.55 -7.74 -22.95
C SER A 212 -35.65 -6.71 -23.23
N HIS A 213 -35.34 -5.62 -23.93
CA HIS A 213 -36.25 -4.48 -24.14
C HIS A 213 -36.80 -3.91 -22.81
N SER A 214 -36.11 -4.15 -21.70
CA SER A 214 -36.46 -3.59 -20.39
C SER A 214 -36.03 -2.13 -20.31
N PRO A 215 -36.86 -1.22 -19.74
CA PRO A 215 -36.44 0.16 -19.54
C PRO A 215 -35.27 0.20 -18.54
N THR A 216 -34.14 0.74 -18.96
CA THR A 216 -32.98 0.96 -18.08
C THR A 216 -32.58 2.42 -18.18
N THR A 217 -32.49 3.12 -17.05
CA THR A 217 -32.12 4.54 -17.04
C THR A 217 -30.75 4.74 -16.41
N LEU A 218 -29.97 5.63 -17.01
CA LEU A 218 -28.67 6.06 -16.50
C LEU A 218 -28.82 7.44 -15.88
N ALA A 219 -28.19 7.64 -14.73
CA ALA A 219 -28.03 8.93 -14.09
C ALA A 219 -26.55 9.33 -14.01
N LEU A 220 -26.22 10.54 -14.45
CA LEU A 220 -24.96 11.21 -14.15
C LEU A 220 -25.23 12.34 -13.16
N ILE A 221 -24.43 12.40 -12.11
CA ILE A 221 -24.64 13.25 -10.94
C ILE A 221 -23.35 14.04 -10.71
N ASP A 222 -23.47 15.33 -10.45
CA ASP A 222 -22.35 16.20 -10.13
C ASP A 222 -22.68 17.04 -8.89
N ILE A 223 -21.70 17.21 -8.00
CA ILE A 223 -21.83 18.10 -6.84
C ILE A 223 -21.58 19.53 -7.28
N ASP A 224 -22.62 20.36 -7.21
CA ASP A 224 -22.54 21.75 -7.62
C ASP A 224 -21.48 22.51 -6.82
N HIS A 225 -20.63 23.24 -7.52
CA HIS A 225 -19.59 24.09 -6.93
C HIS A 225 -18.60 23.36 -6.00
N PHE A 226 -18.36 22.06 -6.20
CA PHE A 226 -17.45 21.27 -5.36
C PHE A 226 -16.05 21.87 -5.22
N LYS A 227 -15.49 22.44 -6.29
CA LYS A 227 -14.21 23.15 -6.24
C LYS A 227 -14.23 24.29 -5.22
N ARG A 228 -15.30 25.09 -5.17
CA ARG A 228 -15.46 26.19 -4.21
C ARG A 228 -15.57 25.65 -2.78
N ILE A 229 -16.21 24.50 -2.58
CA ILE A 229 -16.26 23.83 -1.27
C ILE A 229 -14.83 23.49 -0.81
N ASN A 230 -14.03 22.86 -1.66
CA ASN A 230 -12.63 22.56 -1.35
C ASN A 230 -11.80 23.82 -1.08
N ASP A 231 -11.96 24.85 -1.91
CA ASP A 231 -11.20 26.09 -1.79
C ASP A 231 -11.56 26.88 -0.51
N THR A 232 -12.81 26.77 -0.03
CA THR A 232 -13.32 27.51 1.14
C THR A 232 -13.12 26.76 2.46
N TYR A 233 -13.40 25.45 2.47
CA TYR A 233 -13.46 24.64 3.69
C TYR A 233 -12.35 23.56 3.76
N GLY A 234 -11.54 23.45 2.70
CA GLY A 234 -10.45 22.48 2.62
C GLY A 234 -10.90 21.08 2.16
N HIS A 235 -9.91 20.28 1.72
CA HIS A 235 -10.15 18.96 1.16
C HIS A 235 -10.76 17.95 2.14
N ILE A 236 -10.57 18.13 3.45
CA ILE A 236 -11.15 17.22 4.47
C ILE A 236 -12.69 17.34 4.48
N VAL A 237 -13.21 18.56 4.37
CA VAL A 237 -14.65 18.83 4.29
C VAL A 237 -15.18 18.34 2.94
N GLY A 238 -14.48 18.60 1.84
CA GLY A 238 -14.84 18.07 0.52
C GLY A 238 -14.93 16.55 0.48
N ASP A 239 -13.96 15.85 1.08
CA ASP A 239 -13.99 14.39 1.22
C ASP A 239 -15.20 13.91 2.04
N SER A 240 -15.62 14.68 3.04
CA SER A 240 -16.80 14.36 3.86
C SER A 240 -18.09 14.50 3.05
N VAL A 241 -18.19 15.52 2.19
CA VAL A 241 -19.31 15.70 1.24
C VAL A 241 -19.40 14.52 0.27
N LEU A 242 -18.26 14.08 -0.29
CA LEU A 242 -18.21 12.92 -1.20
C LEU A 242 -18.64 11.62 -0.51
N ARG A 243 -18.22 11.41 0.75
CA ARG A 243 -18.66 10.26 1.56
C ARG A 243 -20.14 10.34 1.88
N GLN A 244 -20.68 11.52 2.17
CA GLN A 244 -22.11 11.65 2.42
C GLN A 244 -22.92 11.28 1.18
N LEU A 245 -22.56 11.81 0.01
CA LEU A 245 -23.26 11.47 -1.23
C LEU A 245 -23.24 9.96 -1.49
N SER A 246 -22.11 9.30 -1.22
CA SER A 246 -22.01 7.86 -1.40
C SER A 246 -22.87 7.06 -0.43
N LEU A 247 -23.01 7.53 0.82
CA LEU A 247 -23.95 6.96 1.78
C LEU A 247 -25.39 7.16 1.31
N GLU A 248 -25.76 8.35 0.87
CA GLU A 248 -27.12 8.62 0.38
C GLU A 248 -27.46 7.77 -0.84
N LEU A 249 -26.53 7.60 -1.77
CA LEU A 249 -26.71 6.69 -2.90
C LEU A 249 -26.95 5.25 -2.42
N LYS A 250 -26.15 4.74 -1.46
CA LYS A 250 -26.34 3.37 -0.95
C LYS A 250 -27.68 3.16 -0.23
N HIS A 251 -28.21 4.18 0.44
CA HIS A 251 -29.51 4.09 1.14
C HIS A 251 -30.69 4.25 0.18
N ASN A 252 -30.55 5.09 -0.85
CA ASN A 252 -31.64 5.39 -1.79
C ASN A 252 -31.78 4.36 -2.92
N LEU A 253 -30.73 3.57 -3.17
CA LEU A 253 -30.65 2.61 -4.25
C LEU A 253 -30.88 1.17 -3.76
N ARG A 254 -31.38 0.33 -4.65
CA ARG A 254 -31.56 -1.10 -4.39
C ARG A 254 -30.28 -1.88 -4.67
N THR A 255 -30.29 -3.17 -4.35
CA THR A 255 -29.13 -4.05 -4.56
C THR A 255 -28.80 -4.23 -6.05
N GLU A 256 -29.81 -4.18 -6.92
CA GLU A 256 -29.65 -4.26 -8.38
C GLU A 256 -29.14 -2.96 -9.04
N ASP A 257 -29.24 -1.83 -8.34
CA ASP A 257 -28.81 -0.52 -8.86
C ASP A 257 -27.29 -0.38 -8.71
N LEU A 258 -26.62 0.17 -9.73
CA LEU A 258 -25.16 0.18 -9.80
C LEU A 258 -24.63 1.61 -9.71
N ALA A 259 -24.20 1.99 -8.51
CA ALA A 259 -23.59 3.30 -8.24
C ALA A 259 -22.05 3.25 -8.29
N GLY A 260 -21.46 4.22 -8.98
CA GLY A 260 -20.01 4.42 -9.08
C GLY A 260 -19.60 5.87 -8.93
N ARG A 261 -18.33 6.08 -8.58
CA ARG A 261 -17.67 7.39 -8.67
C ARG A 261 -16.95 7.47 -10.01
N TYR A 262 -17.44 8.34 -10.89
CA TYR A 262 -16.97 8.45 -12.26
C TYR A 262 -15.66 9.24 -12.35
N GLY A 263 -15.51 10.31 -11.57
CA GLY A 263 -14.28 11.07 -11.45
C GLY A 263 -14.47 12.29 -10.54
N GLY A 264 -13.48 12.67 -9.74
CA GLY A 264 -13.58 13.87 -8.89
C GLY A 264 -14.86 13.92 -8.03
N ASP A 265 -15.77 14.81 -8.42
CA ASP A 265 -17.10 15.12 -7.87
C ASP A 265 -18.28 14.52 -8.66
N GLU A 266 -17.99 13.75 -9.70
CA GLU A 266 -18.97 13.09 -10.57
C GLU A 266 -19.26 11.66 -10.12
N PHE A 267 -20.56 11.35 -10.04
CA PHE A 267 -21.11 10.06 -9.68
C PHE A 267 -22.04 9.57 -10.79
N CYS A 268 -22.20 8.26 -10.88
CA CYS A 268 -22.97 7.64 -11.93
C CYS A 268 -23.79 6.48 -11.37
N VAL A 269 -25.02 6.32 -11.84
CA VAL A 269 -25.94 5.29 -11.38
C VAL A 269 -26.63 4.63 -12.56
N ILE A 270 -26.54 3.32 -12.66
CA ILE A 270 -27.35 2.52 -13.59
C ILE A 270 -28.55 2.00 -12.81
N LEU A 271 -29.75 2.22 -13.35
CA LEU A 271 -31.03 1.79 -12.78
C LEU A 271 -31.70 0.77 -13.72
N PRO A 272 -31.40 -0.54 -13.58
CA PRO A 272 -32.01 -1.61 -14.37
C PRO A 272 -33.52 -1.70 -14.12
N ASN A 273 -34.29 -1.99 -15.18
CA ASN A 273 -35.74 -2.16 -15.09
C ASN A 273 -36.50 -0.94 -14.53
N ARG A 274 -35.96 0.27 -14.73
CA ARG A 274 -36.59 1.53 -14.33
C ARG A 274 -36.92 2.37 -15.55
N SER A 275 -38.16 2.87 -15.57
CA SER A 275 -38.55 3.91 -16.51
C SER A 275 -37.94 5.25 -16.12
N LEU A 276 -37.90 6.18 -17.07
CA LEU A 276 -37.43 7.54 -16.83
C LEU A 276 -38.15 8.22 -15.65
N ALA A 277 -39.47 8.07 -15.56
CA ALA A 277 -40.27 8.66 -14.48
C ALA A 277 -39.87 8.12 -13.10
N GLN A 278 -39.63 6.81 -12.99
CA GLN A 278 -39.17 6.20 -11.74
C GLN A 278 -37.74 6.64 -11.39
N ALA A 279 -36.86 6.72 -12.38
CA ALA A 279 -35.51 7.21 -12.19
C ALA A 279 -35.50 8.69 -11.74
N GLN A 280 -36.36 9.51 -12.32
CA GLN A 280 -36.54 10.90 -11.94
C GLN A 280 -37.01 11.05 -10.50
N GLU A 281 -37.99 10.26 -10.06
CA GLU A 281 -38.46 10.26 -8.67
C GLU A 281 -37.33 9.89 -7.69
N ILE A 282 -36.55 8.84 -7.99
CA ILE A 282 -35.42 8.40 -7.15
C ILE A 282 -34.35 9.48 -7.06
N MET A 283 -33.98 10.09 -8.20
CA MET A 283 -32.93 11.11 -8.25
C MET A 283 -33.37 12.43 -7.63
N GLU A 284 -34.65 12.78 -7.75
CA GLU A 284 -35.19 13.96 -7.08
C GLU A 284 -35.20 13.79 -5.57
N ARG A 285 -35.56 12.60 -5.06
CA ARG A 285 -35.45 12.26 -3.64
C ARG A 285 -34.01 12.36 -3.16
N LEU A 286 -33.04 11.79 -3.90
CA LEU A 286 -31.62 11.89 -3.58
C LEU A 286 -31.18 13.36 -3.49
N ARG A 287 -31.54 14.18 -4.48
CA ARG A 287 -31.23 15.62 -4.52
C ARG A 287 -31.75 16.34 -3.28
N HIS A 288 -33.01 16.10 -2.89
CA HIS A 288 -33.61 16.70 -1.71
C HIS A 288 -32.95 16.27 -0.40
N VAL A 289 -32.66 14.97 -0.24
CA VAL A 289 -32.01 14.46 0.98
C VAL A 289 -30.60 15.02 1.10
N PHE A 290 -29.83 15.02 0.01
CA PHE A 290 -28.47 15.55 0.00
C PHE A 290 -28.41 17.06 0.28
N ALA A 291 -29.38 17.84 -0.22
CA ALA A 291 -29.47 19.26 0.06
C ALA A 291 -29.69 19.60 1.55
N ASN A 292 -30.18 18.64 2.34
CA ASN A 292 -30.36 18.79 3.79
C ASN A 292 -29.14 18.32 4.59
N PHE A 293 -28.05 17.93 3.93
CA PHE A 293 -26.82 17.54 4.62
C PHE A 293 -26.24 18.72 5.40
N GLN A 294 -26.06 18.53 6.71
CA GLN A 294 -25.36 19.47 7.58
C GLN A 294 -24.04 18.87 8.05
N HIS A 295 -22.94 19.56 7.76
CA HIS A 295 -21.64 19.16 8.26
C HIS A 295 -21.48 19.60 9.72
N ALA A 296 -21.01 18.70 10.60
CA ALA A 296 -20.95 18.94 12.04
C ALA A 296 -20.12 20.19 12.41
N ASP A 297 -19.00 20.37 11.71
CA ASP A 297 -18.07 21.47 11.97
C ASP A 297 -18.35 22.72 11.11
N GLU A 298 -19.20 22.58 10.07
CA GLU A 298 -19.49 23.65 9.10
C GLU A 298 -21.01 23.77 8.86
N PRO A 299 -21.78 24.34 9.81
CA PRO A 299 -23.25 24.42 9.72
C PRO A 299 -23.77 25.27 8.56
N GLY A 300 -22.93 26.15 8.00
CA GLY A 300 -23.25 27.01 6.85
C GLY A 300 -22.95 26.38 5.48
N LEU A 301 -22.45 25.14 5.44
CA LEU A 301 -22.16 24.45 4.20
C LEU A 301 -23.46 24.04 3.50
N ASN A 302 -23.74 24.69 2.37
CA ASN A 302 -24.83 24.30 1.48
C ASN A 302 -24.28 23.49 0.31
N VAL A 303 -24.89 22.33 0.06
CA VAL A 303 -24.55 21.44 -1.04
C VAL A 303 -25.77 21.17 -1.91
N SER A 304 -25.57 21.00 -3.22
CA SER A 304 -26.63 20.62 -4.16
C SER A 304 -26.09 19.73 -5.26
N LEU A 305 -26.99 19.07 -5.98
CA LEU A 305 -26.66 18.17 -7.08
C LEU A 305 -27.30 18.65 -8.37
N SER A 306 -26.54 18.59 -9.45
CA SER A 306 -27.06 18.58 -10.81
C SER A 306 -27.08 17.14 -11.32
N ILE A 307 -28.20 16.69 -11.90
CA ILE A 307 -28.39 15.31 -12.33
C ILE A 307 -28.92 15.26 -13.76
N GLY A 308 -28.24 14.50 -14.63
CA GLY A 308 -28.67 14.18 -15.98
C GLY A 308 -29.17 12.75 -16.10
N LEU A 309 -30.37 12.57 -16.63
CA LEU A 309 -31.00 11.27 -16.87
C LEU A 309 -31.09 10.95 -18.36
N ALA A 310 -30.82 9.71 -18.73
CA ALA A 310 -31.10 9.19 -20.06
C ALA A 310 -31.58 7.75 -20.00
N THR A 311 -32.68 7.43 -20.67
CA THR A 311 -33.14 6.04 -20.82
C THR A 311 -32.38 5.35 -21.94
N CYS A 312 -32.02 4.08 -21.77
CA CYS A 312 -31.42 3.27 -22.83
C CYS A 312 -32.46 3.05 -23.92
N ARG A 313 -32.10 3.37 -25.16
CA ARG A 313 -32.99 3.30 -26.31
C ARG A 313 -32.47 2.32 -27.36
N PRO A 314 -33.37 1.66 -28.12
CA PRO A 314 -32.98 0.74 -29.19
C PRO A 314 -32.06 1.37 -30.23
N GLU A 315 -32.19 2.68 -30.48
CA GLU A 315 -31.40 3.39 -31.49
C GLU A 315 -29.91 3.56 -31.11
N PHE A 316 -29.55 3.40 -29.84
CA PHE A 316 -28.16 3.49 -29.42
C PHE A 316 -27.37 2.29 -29.93
N GLN A 317 -26.26 2.55 -30.63
CA GLN A 317 -25.41 1.47 -31.15
C GLN A 317 -24.49 0.91 -30.07
N HIS A 318 -23.93 1.78 -29.21
CA HIS A 318 -22.98 1.42 -28.17
C HIS A 318 -23.26 2.21 -26.87
N ALA A 319 -22.87 1.65 -25.72
CA ALA A 319 -23.09 2.23 -24.39
C ALA A 319 -22.58 3.68 -24.24
N ASN A 320 -21.53 4.07 -24.98
CA ASN A 320 -21.02 5.45 -24.97
C ASN A 320 -22.03 6.48 -25.49
N MET A 321 -22.92 6.10 -26.42
CA MET A 321 -23.98 7.02 -26.90
C MET A 321 -25.00 7.28 -25.80
N TRP A 322 -25.36 6.25 -25.04
CA TRP A 322 -26.25 6.37 -23.90
C TRP A 322 -25.64 7.25 -22.79
N LEU A 323 -24.36 7.04 -22.49
CA LEU A 323 -23.61 7.88 -21.55
C LEU A 323 -23.56 9.35 -21.99
N ASN A 324 -23.31 9.60 -23.29
CA ASN A 324 -23.26 10.95 -23.85
C ASN A 324 -24.62 11.67 -23.77
N GLU A 325 -25.74 10.94 -23.90
CA GLU A 325 -27.07 11.54 -23.71
C GLU A 325 -27.32 11.93 -22.24
N ALA A 326 -26.89 11.11 -21.28
CA ALA A 326 -26.95 11.49 -19.86
C ALA A 326 -26.05 12.70 -19.55
N ASP A 327 -24.88 12.79 -20.21
CA ASP A 327 -23.93 13.89 -20.05
C ASP A 327 -24.51 15.21 -20.58
N LYS A 328 -25.14 15.19 -21.75
CA LYS A 328 -25.89 16.34 -22.29
C LYS A 328 -27.00 16.79 -21.34
N ALA A 329 -27.74 15.84 -20.75
CA ALA A 329 -28.77 16.16 -19.78
C ALA A 329 -28.17 16.82 -18.52
N LEU A 330 -27.04 16.32 -18.02
CA LEU A 330 -26.32 16.91 -16.89
C LEU A 330 -25.81 18.32 -17.21
N TYR A 331 -25.29 18.52 -18.43
CA TYR A 331 -24.86 19.83 -18.92
C TYR A 331 -26.02 20.83 -18.94
N ILE A 332 -27.22 20.41 -19.37
CA ILE A 332 -28.44 21.23 -19.30
C ILE A 332 -28.77 21.58 -17.85
N ALA A 333 -28.71 20.62 -16.92
CA ALA A 333 -28.94 20.89 -15.50
C ALA A 333 -27.98 21.95 -14.95
N LYS A 334 -26.68 21.82 -15.25
CA LYS A 334 -25.63 22.75 -14.82
C LYS A 334 -25.82 24.17 -15.39
N ASN A 335 -26.24 24.29 -16.64
CA ASN A 335 -26.34 25.59 -17.31
C ASN A 335 -27.68 26.30 -17.16
N THR A 336 -28.74 25.59 -16.76
CA THR A 336 -30.05 26.19 -16.55
C THR A 336 -30.33 26.58 -15.10
N GLY A 337 -29.31 26.55 -14.23
CA GLY A 337 -29.42 27.02 -12.83
C GLY A 337 -29.02 26.02 -11.76
N ARG A 338 -28.49 24.83 -12.12
CA ARG A 338 -28.05 23.78 -11.19
C ARG A 338 -29.16 23.27 -10.27
N ASN A 339 -28.81 22.46 -9.27
CA ASN A 339 -29.72 21.94 -8.25
C ASN A 339 -31.02 21.35 -8.81
N LYS A 340 -30.91 20.52 -9.85
CA LYS A 340 -32.06 19.95 -10.56
C LYS A 340 -31.74 18.63 -11.23
N VAL A 341 -32.80 17.89 -11.55
CA VAL A 341 -32.76 16.77 -12.49
C VAL A 341 -33.15 17.28 -13.88
N SER A 342 -32.43 16.84 -14.91
CA SER A 342 -32.74 17.10 -16.32
C SER A 342 -32.72 15.79 -17.09
N VAL A 343 -33.52 15.71 -18.16
CA VAL A 343 -33.66 14.51 -19.00
C VAL A 343 -33.07 14.75 -20.39
N GLY A 344 -32.59 13.68 -21.03
CA GLY A 344 -32.04 13.75 -22.39
C GLY A 344 -33.06 14.28 -23.40
N SER A 345 -32.60 15.09 -24.36
CA SER A 345 -33.44 15.81 -25.32
C SER A 345 -34.40 14.94 -26.14
N ALA A 346 -34.05 13.66 -26.38
CA ALA A 346 -34.92 12.73 -27.09
C ALA A 346 -36.01 12.10 -26.20
N ASP A 347 -35.82 12.09 -24.88
CA ASP A 347 -36.78 11.57 -23.92
C ASP A 347 -37.91 12.59 -23.64
N THR A 348 -37.64 13.89 -23.79
CA THR A 348 -38.66 14.95 -23.73
C THR A 348 -39.71 14.79 -24.83
N LEU A 349 -39.29 14.34 -26.02
CA LEU A 349 -40.16 14.13 -27.18
C LEU A 349 -41.04 12.87 -27.06
N SER A 350 -40.52 11.81 -26.42
CA SER A 350 -41.30 10.59 -26.17
C SER A 350 -42.33 10.79 -25.07
N ALA A 351 -42.02 11.54 -24.01
CA ALA A 351 -42.99 11.88 -22.96
C ALA A 351 -44.15 12.74 -23.49
N SER A 352 -43.90 13.68 -24.42
CA SER A 352 -44.96 14.48 -25.05
C SER A 352 -45.86 13.69 -26.00
N ALA A 353 -45.33 12.64 -26.65
CA ALA A 353 -46.09 11.82 -27.59
C ALA A 353 -47.12 10.89 -26.92
N TRP A 354 -46.98 10.62 -25.62
CA TRP A 354 -47.90 9.78 -24.84
C TRP A 354 -48.87 10.59 -23.96
N GLY A 355 -48.73 11.92 -23.91
CA GLY A 355 -49.51 12.82 -23.04
C GLY A 355 -50.77 13.43 -23.65
N SER A 356 -51.11 13.15 -24.90
CA SER A 356 -52.31 13.68 -25.57
C SER A 356 -53.21 12.55 -26.06
N ASN A 357 -54.05 12.02 -25.17
CA ASN A 357 -55.29 11.37 -25.56
C ASN A 357 -56.42 12.12 -24.83
N PRO A 358 -57.22 12.94 -25.52
CA PRO A 358 -58.32 13.64 -24.88
C PRO A 358 -59.48 12.67 -24.67
N GLN A 359 -60.03 12.65 -23.45
CA GLN A 359 -61.46 12.48 -23.24
C GLN A 359 -62.05 13.82 -22.85
#